data_AF-A0A0S2TEZ4-F1
#
_entry.id   AF-A0A0S2TEZ4-F1
#
_cell.length_a   1.000
_cell.length_b   1.000
_cell.length_c   1.000
_cell.angle_alpha   90.00
_cell.angle_beta   90.00
_cell.angle_gamma   90.00
#
_symmetry.space_group_name_H-M   'P 1'
#
loop_
_entity.id
_entity.type
_entity.pdbx_description
1 polymer ?
#
loop_
_entity_poly.entity_id
_entity_poly.type
_entity_poly.pdbx_seq_one_letter_code
_entity_poly.pdbx_strand_id
1 'polypeptide(L)'
;MEMARYMIPRHLDDPPMVFMWDADEAGTFMFLMLFGALFQQFIAGIVLGFITARALARIKQAGGRGLILRFLYWYTRSDLWIKCRAPSFVREYAG
;
A
#
# COMPACT_ATOMS: atom_id res chain seq x y z
N MET A 1 3.33 11.31 35.51
CA MET A 1 3.81 10.93 34.17
C MET A 1 4.20 9.44 34.15
N GLU A 2 3.25 8.55 34.44
CA GLU A 2 3.54 7.09 34.58
C GLU A 2 2.78 6.26 33.54
N MET A 3 1.58 6.71 33.15
CA MET A 3 0.72 6.04 32.15
C MET A 3 1.26 6.09 30.70
N ALA A 4 2.21 6.99 30.40
CA ALA A 4 2.85 7.05 29.08
C ALA A 4 3.77 5.85 28.82
N ARG A 5 4.28 5.18 29.88
CA ARG A 5 5.24 4.07 29.76
C ARG A 5 4.59 2.77 29.29
N TYR A 6 3.27 2.64 29.39
CA TYR A 6 2.50 1.45 29.01
C TYR A 6 1.56 1.68 27.82
N MET A 7 1.62 2.86 27.19
CA MET A 7 0.77 3.16 26.04
C MET A 7 1.41 2.58 24.78
N ILE A 8 0.78 1.56 24.20
CA ILE A 8 1.16 1.03 22.89
C ILE A 8 0.85 2.11 21.84
N PRO A 9 1.83 2.60 21.09
CA PRO A 9 1.59 3.60 20.04
C PRO A 9 0.71 2.99 18.95
N ARG A 10 -0.45 3.61 18.71
CA ARG A 10 -1.46 3.12 17.74
C ARG A 10 -1.16 3.55 16.30
N HIS A 11 -0.30 4.54 16.13
CA HIS A 11 -0.01 5.21 14.84
C HIS A 11 1.44 5.00 14.37
N LEU A 12 2.08 3.89 14.78
CA LEU A 12 3.47 3.62 14.40
C LEU A 12 3.62 3.31 12.90
N ASP A 13 2.60 2.67 12.31
CA ASP A 13 2.60 2.20 10.92
C ASP A 13 1.70 3.03 9.98
N ASP A 14 1.15 4.15 10.46
CA ASP A 14 0.25 4.94 9.62
C ASP A 14 1.03 5.62 8.48
N PRO A 15 0.54 5.53 7.23
CA PRO A 15 1.20 6.18 6.11
C PRO A 15 1.22 7.70 6.29
N PRO A 16 2.27 8.38 5.80
CA PRO A 16 2.35 9.83 5.89
C PRO A 16 1.21 10.48 5.11
N MET A 17 0.34 11.19 5.82
CA MET A 17 -0.75 11.97 5.22
C MET A 17 -0.23 13.34 4.79
N VAL A 18 -0.54 13.73 3.57
CA VAL A 18 -0.38 15.09 3.05
C VAL A 18 -1.75 15.77 3.10
N PHE A 19 -1.92 16.68 4.05
CA PHE A 19 -3.17 17.41 4.28
C PHE A 19 -4.34 16.46 4.62
N MET A 20 -5.13 16.01 3.63
CA MET A 20 -6.27 15.11 3.78
C MET A 20 -6.14 13.85 2.90
N TRP A 21 -5.03 13.72 2.18
CA TRP A 21 -4.78 12.66 1.21
C TRP A 21 -3.50 11.91 1.62
N ASP A 22 -3.42 10.62 1.32
CA ASP A 22 -2.16 9.88 1.46
C ASP A 22 -1.09 10.50 0.53
N ALA A 23 0.16 10.58 0.99
CA ALA A 23 1.26 11.14 0.19
C ALA A 23 1.36 10.50 -1.21
N ASP A 24 1.17 9.19 -1.31
CA ASP A 24 1.23 8.48 -2.59
C ASP A 24 0.04 8.81 -3.50
N GLU A 25 -1.14 9.06 -2.92
CA GLU A 25 -2.35 9.41 -3.69
C GLU A 25 -2.22 10.81 -4.27
N ALA A 26 -1.75 11.76 -3.44
CA ALA A 26 -1.45 13.12 -3.87
C ALA A 26 -0.34 13.14 -4.94
N GLY A 27 0.71 12.34 -4.77
CA GLY A 27 1.79 12.19 -5.76
C GLY A 27 1.29 11.64 -7.10
N THR A 28 0.45 10.61 -7.07
CA THR A 28 -0.12 10.01 -8.30
C THR A 28 -1.03 10.99 -9.04
N PHE A 29 -1.87 11.72 -8.31
CA PHE A 29 -2.73 12.75 -8.88
C PHE A 29 -1.93 13.88 -9.53
N MET A 30 -0.93 14.43 -8.82
CA MET A 30 -0.07 15.49 -9.35
C MET A 30 0.69 15.02 -10.60
N PHE A 31 1.22 13.79 -10.59
CA PHE A 31 1.91 13.23 -11.73
C PHE A 31 1.02 13.16 -12.98
N LEU A 32 -0.19 12.62 -12.86
CA LEU A 32 -1.13 12.51 -13.98
C LEU A 32 -1.70 13.84 -14.44
N MET A 33 -1.90 14.79 -13.52
CA MET A 33 -2.29 16.16 -13.85
C MET A 33 -1.21 16.84 -14.69
N LEU A 34 0.06 16.76 -14.27
CA LEU A 34 1.20 17.30 -15.01
C LEU A 34 1.37 16.60 -16.36
N PHE A 35 1.23 15.28 -16.39
CA PHE A 35 1.29 14.51 -17.63
C PHE A 35 0.19 14.92 -18.61
N GLY A 36 -1.07 15.09 -18.16
CA GLY A 36 -2.15 15.58 -19.00
C GLY A 36 -1.94 17.02 -19.50
N ALA A 37 -1.28 17.87 -18.70
CA ALA A 37 -0.90 19.22 -19.11
C ALA A 37 0.10 19.20 -20.29
N LEU A 38 1.04 18.25 -20.32
CA LEU A 38 1.99 18.09 -21.43
C LEU A 38 1.30 17.83 -22.77
N PHE A 39 0.17 17.12 -22.77
CA PHE A 39 -0.60 16.80 -23.98
C PHE A 39 -1.68 17.84 -24.32
N GLN A 40 -1.69 19.02 -23.67
CA GLN A 40 -2.76 20.02 -23.80
C GLN A 40 -4.16 19.50 -23.41
N GLN A 41 -4.21 18.38 -22.68
CA GLN A 41 -5.44 17.71 -22.24
C GLN A 41 -5.54 17.77 -20.71
N PHE A 42 -5.49 18.99 -20.16
CA PHE A 42 -5.46 19.21 -18.71
C PHE A 42 -6.68 18.63 -18.00
N ILE A 43 -7.87 18.82 -18.56
CA ILE A 43 -9.14 18.30 -17.99
C ILE A 43 -9.11 16.77 -17.96
N ALA A 44 -8.68 16.12 -19.05
CA ALA A 44 -8.55 14.67 -19.10
C ALA A 44 -7.52 14.17 -18.08
N GLY A 45 -6.40 14.88 -17.91
CA GLY A 45 -5.38 14.60 -16.90
C GLY A 45 -5.92 14.66 -15.48
N ILE A 46 -6.74 15.65 -15.14
CA ILE A 46 -7.39 15.76 -13.82
C ILE A 46 -8.35 14.60 -13.60
N VAL A 47 -9.22 14.30 -14.57
CA VAL A 47 -10.21 13.23 -14.44
C VAL A 47 -9.52 11.87 -14.27
N LEU A 48 -8.52 11.57 -15.11
CA LEU A 48 -7.74 10.34 -15.01
C LEU A 48 -6.94 10.29 -13.71
N GLY A 49 -6.31 11.39 -13.31
CA GLY A 49 -5.60 11.51 -12.05
C GLY A 49 -6.49 11.23 -10.85
N PHE A 50 -7.72 11.75 -10.84
CA PHE A 50 -8.66 11.53 -9.75
C PHE A 50 -9.15 10.07 -9.70
N ILE A 51 -9.49 9.49 -10.86
CA ILE A 51 -9.93 8.08 -10.96
C ILE A 51 -8.83 7.14 -10.47
N THR A 52 -7.60 7.34 -10.93
CA THR A 52 -6.44 6.51 -10.57
C THR A 52 -6.06 6.68 -9.10
N ALA A 53 -6.03 7.89 -8.56
CA ALA A 53 -5.78 8.13 -7.13
C ALA A 53 -6.82 7.41 -6.27
N ARG A 54 -8.11 7.49 -6.63
CA ARG A 54 -9.19 6.81 -5.91
C ARG A 54 -9.14 5.29 -6.04
N ALA A 55 -8.72 4.77 -7.19
CA ALA A 55 -8.48 3.34 -7.39
C ALA A 55 -7.29 2.85 -6.54
N LEU A 56 -6.22 3.64 -6.48
CA LEU A 56 -5.06 3.35 -5.62
C LEU A 56 -5.46 3.33 -4.14
N ALA A 57 -6.25 4.30 -3.69
CA ALA A 57 -6.81 4.35 -2.35
C ALA A 57 -7.63 3.10 -2.01
N ARG A 58 -8.49 2.67 -2.94
CA ARG A 58 -9.29 1.45 -2.77
C ARG A 58 -8.44 0.19 -2.67
N ILE A 59 -7.40 0.06 -3.49
CA ILE A 59 -6.48 -1.09 -3.45
C ILE A 59 -5.70 -1.09 -2.12
N LYS A 60 -5.23 0.07 -1.68
CA LYS A 60 -4.56 0.24 -0.38
C LYS A 60 -5.47 -0.16 0.78
N GLN A 61 -6.74 0.26 0.77
CA GLN A 61 -7.71 -0.11 1.80
C GLN A 61 -8.07 -1.61 1.78
N ALA A 62 -8.11 -2.24 0.61
CA ALA A 62 -8.50 -3.64 0.47
C ALA A 62 -7.49 -4.64 1.06
N GLY A 63 -6.22 -4.24 1.25
CA GLY A 63 -5.27 -5.06 2.01
C GLY A 63 -3.82 -4.59 2.01
N GLY A 64 -3.58 -3.33 1.63
CA GLY A 64 -2.29 -2.67 1.71
C GLY A 64 -1.17 -3.36 0.93
N ARG A 65 0.07 -3.07 1.32
CA ARG A 65 1.30 -3.63 0.73
C ARG A 65 1.37 -5.16 0.83
N GLY A 66 0.69 -5.75 1.83
CA GLY A 66 0.62 -7.19 2.07
C GLY A 66 -0.39 -7.94 1.18
N LEU A 67 -1.35 -7.25 0.54
CA LEU A 67 -2.35 -7.90 -0.31
C LEU A 67 -1.70 -8.53 -1.54
N ILE A 68 -0.79 -7.80 -2.20
CA ILE A 68 -0.07 -8.30 -3.36
C ILE A 68 0.81 -9.49 -2.96
N LEU A 69 1.53 -9.40 -1.83
CA LEU A 69 2.33 -10.53 -1.34
C LEU A 69 1.47 -11.75 -1.01
N ARG A 70 0.29 -11.57 -0.39
CA ARG A 70 -0.64 -12.67 -0.08
C ARG A 70 -1.24 -13.27 -1.35
N PHE A 71 -1.63 -12.44 -2.32
CA PHE A 71 -2.10 -12.91 -3.62
C PHE A 71 -1.02 -13.70 -4.34
N LEU A 72 0.19 -13.16 -4.41
CA LEU A 72 1.33 -13.82 -5.06
C LEU A 72 1.69 -15.12 -4.32
N TYR A 73 1.64 -15.13 -2.99
CA TYR A 73 1.89 -16.31 -2.18
C TYR A 73 0.94 -17.47 -2.52
N TRP A 74 -0.36 -17.19 -2.66
CA TRP A 74 -1.39 -18.20 -2.92
C TRP A 74 -1.53 -18.60 -4.39
N TYR A 75 -1.39 -17.64 -5.32
CA TYR A 75 -1.65 -17.87 -6.74
C TYR A 75 -0.38 -18.11 -7.57
N THR A 76 0.79 -17.79 -7.03
CA THR A 76 2.07 -18.03 -7.72
C THR A 76 2.78 -19.19 -7.06
N ARG A 77 3.55 -19.95 -7.86
CA ARG A 77 4.40 -21.02 -7.37
C ARG A 77 5.55 -20.42 -6.54
N SER A 78 5.26 -20.16 -5.27
CA SER A 78 6.15 -19.49 -4.31
C SER A 78 7.47 -20.25 -4.07
N ASP A 79 7.56 -21.50 -4.52
CA ASP A 79 8.78 -22.34 -4.50
C ASP A 79 9.94 -21.74 -5.30
N LEU A 80 9.63 -20.88 -6.28
CA LEU A 80 10.67 -20.27 -7.11
C LEU A 80 11.41 -19.15 -6.37
N TRP A 81 10.77 -18.48 -5.40
CA TRP A 81 11.26 -17.21 -4.83
C TRP A 81 11.43 -17.25 -3.31
N ILE A 82 10.75 -18.15 -2.59
CA ILE A 82 10.89 -18.32 -1.14
C ILE A 82 11.83 -19.50 -0.86
N LYS A 83 13.10 -19.20 -0.53
CA LYS A 83 14.16 -20.21 -0.33
C LYS A 83 13.88 -21.24 0.77
N CYS A 84 13.20 -20.84 1.84
CA CYS A 84 12.89 -21.73 2.97
C CYS A 84 11.44 -21.56 3.35
N ARG A 85 10.56 -22.49 2.93
CA ARG A 85 9.30 -22.70 3.64
C ARG A 85 9.60 -23.55 4.86
N ALA A 86 9.22 -23.07 6.04
CA ALA A 86 8.96 -24.01 7.12
C ALA A 86 7.82 -24.94 6.65
N PRO A 87 7.97 -26.27 6.68
CA PRO A 87 6.90 -27.17 6.30
C PRO A 87 5.69 -26.91 7.21
N SER A 88 4.54 -26.58 6.64
CA SER A 88 3.35 -26.14 7.38
C SER A 88 2.79 -27.21 8.34
N PHE A 89 3.20 -28.47 8.17
CA PHE A 89 2.81 -29.60 9.02
C PHE A 89 3.69 -29.75 10.27
N VAL A 90 4.86 -29.09 10.33
CA VAL A 90 5.73 -29.12 11.51
C VAL A 90 5.14 -28.20 12.57
N ARG A 91 4.66 -28.78 13.66
CA ARG A 91 4.12 -28.07 14.84
C ARG A 91 5.10 -28.04 16.01
N GLU A 92 6.38 -28.23 15.72
CA GLU A 92 7.42 -28.18 16.73
C GLU A 92 7.86 -26.73 16.90
N TYR A 93 7.76 -26.22 18.13
CA TYR A 93 8.34 -24.94 18.51
C TYR A 93 9.85 -25.08 18.50
N ALA A 94 10.52 -24.53 17.48
CA ALA A 94 11.95 -24.25 17.56
C ALA A 94 12.11 -22.96 18.37
N GLY A 95 12.46 -23.12 19.65
CA GLY A 95 12.75 -22.03 20.59
C GLY A 95 13.98 -21.23 20.21
#